data_AF-A0A7C2TU79-F1
#
_entry.id   AF-A0A7C2TU79-F1
#
_cell.length_a   1.000
_cell.length_b   1.000
_cell.length_c   1.000
_cell.angle_alpha   90.00
_cell.angle_beta   90.00
_cell.angle_gamma   90.00
#
_symmetry.space_group_name_H-M   'P 1'
#
loop_
_entity.id
_entity.type
_entity.pdbx_description
1 polymer ?
#
loop_
_entity_poly.entity_id
_entity_poly.type
_entity_poly.pdbx_seq_one_letter_code
_entity_poly.pdbx_strand_id
1 'polypeptide(L)'
;MTASTEQVIIGKMSLPQANGQISSFAPPQSFAWLKHFSAEEIAEFFTELLDALNHSQYAGNWSCVTEVIEAWKATANIKAEPVVATGVEQGMTELAEGQGMSWAELRGELGL
;
A
#
# COMPACT_ATOMS: atom_id res chain seq x y z
N MET A 1 6.60 -24.09 -15.14
CA MET A 1 6.02 -23.38 -13.98
C MET A 1 5.84 -21.93 -14.42
N THR A 2 4.63 -21.54 -14.80
CA THR A 2 4.34 -20.25 -15.43
C THR A 2 3.94 -19.23 -14.36
N ALA A 3 4.72 -18.16 -14.22
CA ALA A 3 4.45 -17.06 -13.31
C ALA A 3 3.24 -16.24 -13.81
N SER A 4 2.19 -16.19 -13.00
CA SER A 4 0.99 -15.39 -13.26
C SER A 4 1.31 -13.92 -12.97
N THR A 5 1.30 -13.07 -13.99
CA THR A 5 1.56 -11.63 -13.86
C THR A 5 0.23 -10.93 -13.62
N GLU A 6 0.01 -10.46 -12.40
CA GLU A 6 -1.18 -9.68 -12.02
C GLU A 6 -1.12 -8.31 -12.69
N GLN A 7 -2.16 -7.97 -13.47
CA GLN A 7 -2.25 -6.74 -14.24
C GLN A 7 -3.18 -5.76 -13.53
N VAL A 8 -2.74 -4.51 -13.40
CA VAL A 8 -3.52 -3.42 -12.79
C VAL A 8 -4.35 -2.75 -13.87
N ILE A 9 -5.68 -2.73 -13.71
CA ILE A 9 -6.61 -2.11 -14.67
C ILE A 9 -6.96 -0.70 -14.17
N ILE A 10 -6.38 0.34 -14.77
CA ILE A 10 -6.83 1.73 -14.53
C ILE A 10 -7.87 2.07 -15.61
N GLY A 11 -9.15 1.94 -15.27
CA GLY A 11 -10.26 2.37 -16.13
C GLY A 11 -10.36 3.88 -16.21
N LYS A 12 -10.18 4.47 -17.40
CA LYS A 12 -10.50 5.88 -17.67
C LYS A 12 -11.93 6.02 -18.18
N MET A 13 -12.61 7.03 -17.62
CA MET A 13 -13.94 7.53 -17.94
C MET A 13 -14.26 7.52 -19.44
N SER A 14 -15.50 7.13 -19.77
CA SER A 14 -16.05 7.05 -21.12
C SER A 14 -15.98 8.40 -21.86
N LEU A 15 -15.05 8.52 -22.81
CA LEU A 15 -15.13 9.48 -23.90
C LEU A 15 -15.87 8.82 -25.07
N PRO A 16 -16.92 9.46 -25.64
CA PRO A 16 -17.62 8.90 -26.78
C PRO A 16 -16.65 8.93 -27.98
N GLN A 17 -16.30 7.75 -28.51
CA GLN A 17 -15.38 7.50 -29.64
C GLN A 17 -13.90 7.20 -29.33
N ALA A 18 -13.56 6.67 -28.15
CA ALA A 18 -12.29 5.95 -27.98
C ALA A 18 -12.57 4.44 -27.91
N ASN A 19 -12.21 3.68 -28.95
CA ASN A 19 -12.06 2.23 -28.83
C ASN A 19 -11.04 1.99 -27.71
N GLY A 20 -11.50 1.48 -26.56
CA GLY A 20 -10.69 1.33 -25.35
C GLY A 20 -9.53 0.36 -25.58
N GLN A 21 -8.39 0.87 -26.03
CA GLN A 21 -7.16 0.11 -26.13
C GLN A 21 -6.58 -0.03 -24.73
N ILE A 22 -6.83 -1.17 -24.10
CA ILE A 22 -6.20 -1.56 -22.84
C ILE A 22 -4.73 -1.80 -23.13
N SER A 23 -3.89 -0.87 -22.69
CA SER A 23 -2.44 -0.97 -22.84
C SER A 23 -1.85 -1.38 -21.50
N SER A 24 -1.26 -2.59 -21.45
CA SER A 24 -0.46 -3.04 -20.31
C SER A 24 0.90 -2.36 -20.38
N PHE A 25 1.24 -1.60 -19.35
CA PHE A 25 2.57 -1.03 -19.18
C PHE A 25 3.22 -1.68 -17.97
N ALA A 26 4.49 -2.11 -18.12
CA ALA A 26 5.28 -2.46 -16.96
C ALA A 26 5.44 -1.21 -16.08
N PRO A 27 5.15 -1.28 -14.77
CA PRO A 27 5.34 -0.14 -13.90
C PRO A 27 6.81 0.29 -13.93
N PRO A 28 7.10 1.61 -13.87
CA PRO A 28 8.46 2.10 -13.76
C PRO A 28 9.19 1.44 -12.58
N GLN A 29 10.52 1.34 -12.64
CA GLN A 29 11.30 0.72 -11.55
C GLN A 29 11.05 1.38 -10.18
N SER A 30 10.72 2.67 -10.16
CA SER A 30 10.31 3.40 -8.95
C SER A 30 9.05 2.84 -8.27
N PHE A 31 8.28 2.02 -8.97
CA PHE A 31 7.05 1.35 -8.53
C PHE A 31 7.22 -0.17 -8.41
N ALA A 32 8.44 -0.70 -8.46
CA ALA A 32 8.68 -2.14 -8.35
C ALA A 32 8.14 -2.76 -7.04
N TRP A 33 7.95 -1.95 -6.00
CA TRP A 33 7.37 -2.34 -4.72
C TRP A 33 5.87 -2.68 -4.80
N LEU A 34 5.16 -2.25 -5.86
CA LEU A 34 3.74 -2.59 -6.07
C LEU A 34 3.50 -4.09 -6.29
N LYS A 35 4.53 -4.85 -6.67
CA LYS A 35 4.42 -6.31 -6.89
C LYS A 35 4.01 -7.11 -5.64
N HIS A 36 4.06 -6.49 -4.46
CA HIS A 36 3.70 -7.12 -3.18
C HIS A 36 2.21 -6.96 -2.84
N PHE A 37 1.46 -6.25 -3.67
CA PHE A 37 0.05 -5.93 -3.47
C PHE A 37 -0.82 -6.66 -4.47
N SER A 38 -2.03 -6.99 -4.03
CA SER A 38 -3.12 -7.46 -4.88
C SER A 38 -3.63 -6.35 -5.80
N ALA A 39 -4.37 -6.72 -6.84
CA ALA A 39 -4.95 -5.74 -7.76
C ALA A 39 -5.89 -4.73 -7.07
N GLU A 40 -6.59 -5.14 -6.01
CA GLU A 40 -7.47 -4.28 -5.21
C GLU A 40 -6.68 -3.23 -4.43
N GLU A 41 -5.65 -3.67 -3.70
CA GLU A 41 -4.76 -2.77 -2.96
C GLU A 41 -4.02 -1.80 -3.89
N ILE A 42 -3.66 -2.22 -5.10
CA ILE A 42 -3.04 -1.32 -6.08
C ILE A 42 -4.06 -0.27 -6.57
N ALA A 43 -5.33 -0.64 -6.74
CA ALA A 43 -6.38 0.31 -7.10
C ALA A 43 -6.64 1.32 -5.96
N GLU A 44 -6.61 0.86 -4.71
CA GLU A 44 -6.68 1.71 -3.51
C GLU A 44 -5.52 2.71 -3.46
N PHE A 45 -4.28 2.23 -3.65
CA PHE A 45 -3.10 3.08 -3.76
C PHE A 45 -3.26 4.19 -4.80
N PHE A 46 -3.70 3.84 -6.02
CA PHE A 46 -3.87 4.85 -7.07
C PHE A 46 -5.02 5.82 -6.79
N THR A 47 -6.05 5.37 -6.08
CA THR A 47 -7.15 6.24 -5.64
C THR A 47 -6.63 7.27 -4.64
N GLU A 48 -5.93 6.84 -3.59
CA GLU A 48 -5.33 7.73 -2.59
C GLU A 48 -4.29 8.68 -3.22
N LEU A 49 -3.47 8.18 -4.14
CA LEU A 49 -2.48 8.99 -4.84
C LEU A 49 -3.14 10.09 -5.68
N LEU A 50 -4.22 9.76 -6.40
CA LEU A 50 -4.96 10.74 -7.20
C LEU A 50 -5.63 11.79 -6.32
N ASP A 51 -6.19 11.40 -5.18
CA ASP A 51 -6.77 12.33 -4.21
C ASP A 51 -5.71 13.26 -3.61
N ALA A 52 -4.53 12.73 -3.25
CA ALA A 52 -3.41 13.52 -2.75
C ALA A 52 -2.91 14.50 -3.82
N LEU A 53 -2.74 14.05 -5.07
CA LEU A 53 -2.33 14.91 -6.20
C LEU A 53 -3.34 16.04 -6.42
N ASN A 54 -4.63 15.72 -6.40
CA ASN A 54 -5.71 16.70 -6.58
C ASN A 54 -5.68 17.74 -5.44
N HIS A 55 -5.54 17.28 -4.19
CA HIS A 55 -5.42 18.16 -3.02
C HIS A 55 -4.17 19.05 -3.10
N SER A 56 -3.01 18.49 -3.42
CA SER A 56 -1.75 19.21 -3.58
C SER A 56 -1.82 20.28 -4.66
N GLN A 57 -2.52 20.01 -5.77
CA GLN A 57 -2.69 20.97 -6.85
C GLN A 57 -3.42 22.23 -6.37
N TYR A 58 -4.47 22.08 -5.56
CA TYR A 58 -5.21 23.22 -5.01
C TYR A 58 -4.45 23.93 -3.89
N ALA A 59 -3.73 23.19 -3.05
CA ALA A 59 -3.02 23.73 -1.88
C ALA A 59 -1.62 24.28 -2.20
N GLY A 60 -1.05 23.93 -3.36
CA GLY A 60 0.35 24.22 -3.70
C GLY A 60 1.37 23.46 -2.85
N ASN A 61 0.93 22.46 -2.08
CA ASN A 61 1.75 21.69 -1.14
C ASN A 61 1.76 20.21 -1.53
N TRP A 62 2.94 19.70 -1.88
CA TRP A 62 3.15 18.34 -2.38
C TRP A 62 3.58 17.32 -1.31
N SER A 63 3.61 17.73 -0.03
CA SER A 63 3.98 16.84 1.08
C SER A 63 3.04 15.64 1.20
N CYS A 64 1.72 15.83 1.06
CA CYS A 64 0.76 14.73 1.17
C CYS A 64 0.95 13.64 0.10
N VAL A 65 1.37 14.01 -1.12
CA VAL A 65 1.71 13.03 -2.17
C VAL A 65 2.92 12.19 -1.77
N THR A 66 3.91 12.83 -1.14
CA THR A 66 5.11 12.14 -0.66
C THR A 66 4.76 11.21 0.51
N GLU A 67 3.92 11.66 1.43
CA GLU A 67 3.44 10.87 2.57
C GLU A 67 2.69 9.61 2.12
N VAL A 68 1.77 9.73 1.15
CA VAL A 68 1.07 8.57 0.58
C VAL A 68 2.07 7.58 -0.03
N ILE A 69 2.99 8.04 -0.88
CA ILE A 69 3.97 7.14 -1.51
C ILE A 69 4.84 6.42 -0.48
N GLU A 70 5.34 7.14 0.54
CA GLU A 70 6.20 6.54 1.57
C GLU A 70 5.43 5.59 2.50
N ALA A 71 4.17 5.89 2.84
CA ALA A 71 3.32 5.00 3.63
C ALA A 71 3.11 3.66 2.90
N TRP A 72 2.75 3.71 1.61
CA TRP A 72 2.54 2.49 0.81
C TRP A 72 3.83 1.71 0.58
N LYS A 73 4.98 2.38 0.41
CA LYS A 73 6.29 1.70 0.37
C LYS A 73 6.62 1.01 1.69
N ALA A 74 6.29 1.60 2.83
CA ALA A 74 6.49 0.97 4.13
C ALA A 74 5.64 -0.31 4.25
N THR A 75 4.37 -0.27 3.83
CA THR A 75 3.51 -1.45 3.75
C THR A 75 4.09 -2.53 2.83
N ALA A 76 4.64 -2.12 1.68
CA ALA A 76 5.29 -3.03 0.74
C ALA A 76 6.47 -3.77 1.38
N ASN A 77 7.29 -3.05 2.15
CA ASN A 77 8.45 -3.61 2.85
C ASN A 77 8.03 -4.63 3.91
N ILE A 78 6.96 -4.36 4.65
CA ILE A 78 6.38 -5.31 5.62
C ILE A 78 5.91 -6.58 4.91
N LYS A 79 5.18 -6.43 3.80
CA LYS A 79 4.68 -7.57 3.00
C LYS A 79 5.80 -8.35 2.30
N ALA A 80 6.92 -7.71 1.98
CA ALA A 80 8.07 -8.36 1.38
C ALA A 80 8.82 -9.29 2.34
N GLU A 81 8.66 -9.09 3.65
CA GLU A 81 9.34 -9.83 4.72
C GLU A 81 8.33 -10.75 5.44
N PRO A 82 8.27 -12.06 5.11
CA PRO A 82 7.22 -12.97 5.60
C PRO A 82 7.15 -13.04 7.13
N VAL A 83 8.30 -13.00 7.80
CA VAL A 83 8.39 -13.05 9.27
C VAL A 83 7.78 -11.79 9.88
N VAL A 84 7.98 -10.62 9.26
CA VAL A 84 7.43 -9.35 9.73
C VAL A 84 5.92 -9.31 9.48
N ALA A 85 5.47 -9.74 8.30
CA ALA A 85 4.06 -9.82 7.96
C ALA A 85 3.29 -10.72 8.94
N THR A 86 3.79 -11.93 9.21
CA THR A 86 3.15 -12.86 10.17
C THR A 86 3.18 -12.30 11.60
N GLY A 87 4.26 -11.64 12.02
CA GLY A 87 4.33 -11.02 13.35
C GLY A 87 3.33 -9.87 13.53
N VAL A 88 3.09 -9.07 12.48
CA VAL A 88 2.07 -8.01 12.50
C VAL A 88 0.67 -8.59 12.60
N GLU A 89 0.35 -9.61 11.80
CA GLU A 89 -0.95 -10.29 11.85
C GLU A 89 -1.20 -10.92 13.22
N GLN A 90 -0.21 -11.62 13.78
CA GLN A 90 -0.29 -12.20 15.12
C GLN A 90 -0.51 -11.13 16.19
N GLY A 91 0.25 -10.03 16.16
CA GLY A 91 0.07 -8.93 17.10
C GLY A 91 -1.31 -8.28 17.00
N MET A 92 -1.87 -8.15 15.80
CA MET A 92 -3.25 -7.66 15.61
C MET A 92 -4.29 -8.63 16.20
N THR A 93 -4.09 -9.95 16.06
CA THR A 93 -4.94 -10.96 16.69
C THR A 93 -4.84 -10.93 18.20
N GLU A 94 -3.63 -10.91 18.77
CA GLU A 94 -3.40 -10.83 20.22
C GLU A 94 -4.04 -9.58 20.82
N LEU A 95 -3.94 -8.43 20.15
CA LEU A 95 -4.61 -7.20 20.56
C LEU A 95 -6.15 -7.32 20.51
N ALA A 96 -6.70 -7.94 19.47
CA ALA A 96 -8.14 -8.18 19.36
C ALA A 96 -8.66 -9.14 20.44
N GLU A 97 -7.84 -10.09 20.87
CA GLU A 97 -8.13 -11.05 21.95
C GLU A 97 -7.86 -10.47 23.35
N GLY A 98 -7.39 -9.21 23.44
CA GLY A 98 -7.08 -8.55 24.71
C GLY A 98 -5.81 -9.06 25.39
N GLN A 99 -4.95 -9.76 24.65
CA GLN A 99 -3.65 -10.27 25.11
C GLN A 99 -2.53 -9.23 25.05
N GLY A 100 -2.85 -7.97 24.72
CA GLY A 100 -1.91 -6.87 24.70
C GLY A 100 -1.38 -6.54 26.10
N MET A 101 -0.05 -6.48 26.22
CA MET A 101 0.62 -6.04 27.44
C MET A 101 0.68 -4.50 27.51
N SER A 102 0.48 -3.93 28.69
CA SER A 102 0.67 -2.49 28.86
C SER A 102 2.16 -2.10 28.83
N TRP A 103 2.43 -0.86 28.47
CA TRP A 103 3.81 -0.33 28.45
C TRP A 103 4.46 -0.24 29.85
N ALA A 104 3.68 -0.33 30.92
CA ALA A 104 4.19 -0.40 32.28
C ALA A 104 4.64 -1.82 32.64
N GLU A 105 3.87 -2.83 32.25
CA GLU A 105 4.19 -4.26 32.44
C GLU A 105 5.42 -4.66 31.62
N LEU A 106 5.49 -4.24 30.35
CA LEU A 106 6.61 -4.57 29.47
C LEU A 106 7.93 -3.97 29.98
N ARG A 107 7.89 -2.74 30.50
CA ARG A 107 9.08 -2.12 31.12
C ARG A 107 9.55 -2.89 32.36
N GLY A 108 8.60 -3.42 33.15
CA GLY A 108 8.90 -4.29 34.28
C GLY A 108 9.62 -5.59 33.86
N GLU A 109 9.21 -6.22 32.74
CA GLU A 109 9.85 -7.43 32.22
C GLU A 109 11.23 -7.16 31.59
N LEU A 110 11.36 -6.05 30.86
CA LEU A 110 12.60 -5.67 30.18
C LEU A 110 13.64 -5.02 31.11
N GLY A 111 13.27 -4.71 32.36
CA GLY A 111 14.12 -4.04 33.33
C GLY A 111 14.47 -2.60 32.93
N LEU A 112 13.57 -1.92 32.20
CA LEU A 112 13.72 -0.56 31.68
C LEU A 112 13.04 0.50 32.56
#